data_AF-A0A3S3QIK0-F1
#
_entry.id   AF-A0A3S3QIK0-F1
#
_cell.length_a   1.000
_cell.length_b   1.000
_cell.length_c   1.000
_cell.angle_alpha   90.00
_cell.angle_beta   90.00
_cell.angle_gamma   90.00
#
_symmetry.space_group_name_H-M   'P 1'
#
loop_
_entity.id
_entity.type
_entity.pdbx_description
1 polymer ?
#
loop_
_entity_poly.entity_id
_entity_poly.type
_entity_poly.pdbx_seq_one_letter_code
_entity_poly.pdbx_strand_id
1 'polypeptide(L)'
;MRKVPVKFSDYSHSMVDLGYVLNDQEQFFLRGFKEYYESKEVELASICTMISSNDLKKALNEGTWLDTNLMYYYFEIMREGCPTAFIADPSICSWWQDGSNASVEAAFGKHGHRVWEAREAHTLVFVVHYRNHFTLVVGYVDEKRWEFYNSLAGDRLTQNKAEKFVSMVWDPKLQFQYIV
;
A
#
# COMPACT_ATOMS: atom_id res chain seq x y z
N MET A 1 -22.99 -16.93 12.80
CA MET A 1 -23.38 -16.38 11.48
C MET A 1 -22.17 -15.67 10.87
N ARG A 2 -21.63 -16.17 9.75
CA ARG A 2 -20.52 -15.51 9.02
C ARG A 2 -21.11 -14.31 8.25
N LYS A 3 -20.78 -13.08 8.67
CA LYS A 3 -21.04 -11.88 7.86
C LYS A 3 -20.05 -11.87 6.71
N VAL A 4 -20.56 -12.08 5.50
CA VAL A 4 -19.83 -11.88 4.23
C VAL A 4 -19.47 -10.38 4.15
N PRO A 5 -18.29 -9.99 3.62
CA PRO A 5 -18.00 -8.57 3.39
C PRO A 5 -19.10 -7.96 2.54
N VAL A 6 -19.67 -6.84 2.99
CA VAL A 6 -20.61 -6.04 2.19
C VAL A 6 -19.84 -5.59 0.95
N LYS A 7 -20.43 -5.74 -0.24
CA LYS A 7 -19.81 -5.31 -1.50
C LYS A 7 -19.33 -3.87 -1.37
N PHE A 8 -18.18 -3.54 -1.97
CA PHE A 8 -17.61 -2.18 -1.91
C PHE A 8 -18.44 -1.15 -2.68
N SER A 9 -19.52 -1.56 -3.34
CA SER A 9 -20.38 -0.67 -4.14
C SER A 9 -20.89 0.54 -3.36
N ASP A 10 -21.00 0.42 -2.04
CA ASP A 10 -21.60 1.45 -1.19
C ASP A 10 -20.53 2.33 -0.48
N TYR A 11 -19.24 2.03 -0.67
CA TYR A 11 -18.12 2.63 0.10
C TYR A 11 -17.02 3.21 -0.80
N SER A 12 -17.35 3.56 -2.04
CA SER A 12 -16.43 4.34 -2.90
C SER A 12 -16.47 5.80 -2.44
N HIS A 13 -15.44 6.19 -1.69
CA HIS A 13 -15.25 7.60 -1.32
C HIS A 13 -14.45 8.32 -2.41
N SER A 14 -14.94 9.48 -2.86
CA SER A 14 -14.09 10.44 -3.55
C SER A 14 -13.05 10.95 -2.55
N MET A 15 -11.77 10.92 -2.91
CA MET A 15 -10.75 11.54 -2.08
C MET A 15 -11.10 13.02 -1.91
N VAL A 16 -11.24 13.46 -0.66
CA VAL A 16 -11.39 14.88 -0.34
C VAL A 16 -10.00 15.49 -0.49
N ASP A 17 -9.86 16.41 -1.44
CA ASP A 17 -8.66 17.23 -1.52
C ASP A 17 -8.60 18.09 -0.25
N LEU A 18 -7.64 17.80 0.63
CA LEU A 18 -7.45 18.54 1.88
C LEU A 18 -6.86 19.94 1.62
N GLY A 19 -6.52 20.27 0.37
CA GLY A 19 -6.04 21.60 -0.01
C GLY A 19 -4.68 21.93 0.60
N TYR A 20 -3.90 20.92 1.02
CA TYR A 20 -2.56 21.15 1.53
C TYR A 20 -1.67 21.63 0.39
N VAL A 21 -1.24 22.88 0.48
CA VAL A 21 -0.29 23.51 -0.42
C VAL A 21 1.01 23.68 0.34
N LEU A 22 2.10 23.18 -0.25
CA LEU A 22 3.44 23.36 0.30
C LEU A 22 3.70 24.85 0.51
N ASN A 23 4.07 25.23 1.73
CA ASN A 23 4.47 26.60 2.00
C ASN A 23 5.85 26.91 1.36
N ASP A 24 6.23 28.19 1.32
CA ASP A 24 7.48 28.62 0.67
C ASP A 24 8.73 27.91 1.22
N GLN A 25 8.72 27.59 2.51
CA GLN A 25 9.82 26.90 3.18
C GLN A 25 9.89 25.42 2.77
N GLU A 26 8.75 24.72 2.71
CA GLU A 26 8.67 23.33 2.24
C GLU A 26 9.04 23.24 0.75
N GLN A 27 8.58 24.18 -0.08
CA GLN A 27 8.99 24.28 -1.48
C GLN A 27 10.48 24.57 -1.62
N PHE A 28 11.04 25.44 -0.76
CA PHE A 28 12.47 25.71 -0.73
C PHE A 28 13.27 24.45 -0.39
N PHE A 29 12.86 23.70 0.64
CA PHE A 29 13.53 22.44 1.00
C PHE A 29 13.42 21.39 -0.09
N LEU A 30 12.25 21.23 -0.72
CA LEU A 30 12.07 20.26 -1.81
C LEU A 30 12.91 20.63 -3.04
N ARG A 31 12.98 21.92 -3.40
CA ARG A 31 13.86 22.41 -4.47
C ARG A 31 15.34 22.18 -4.14
N GLY A 32 15.77 22.59 -2.96
CA GLY A 32 17.16 22.41 -2.51
C GLY A 32 17.54 20.94 -2.42
N PHE A 33 16.63 20.07 -1.97
CA PHE A 33 16.81 18.63 -2.01
C PHE A 33 16.98 18.14 -3.44
N LYS A 34 16.09 18.51 -4.37
CA LYS A 34 16.19 18.11 -5.79
C LYS A 34 17.52 18.54 -6.40
N GLU A 35 17.92 19.80 -6.22
CA GLU A 35 19.17 20.36 -6.74
C GLU A 35 20.39 19.63 -6.16
N TYR A 36 20.41 19.41 -4.84
CA TYR A 36 21.46 18.64 -4.18
C TYR A 36 21.52 17.21 -4.74
N TYR A 37 20.37 16.58 -4.92
CA TYR A 37 20.23 15.24 -5.44
C TYR A 37 20.83 15.09 -6.84
N GLU A 38 20.46 16.01 -7.74
CA GLU A 38 20.97 16.04 -9.11
C GLU A 38 22.49 16.30 -9.15
N SER A 39 23.03 17.07 -8.22
CA SER A 39 24.48 17.34 -8.14
C SER A 39 25.33 16.15 -7.66
N LYS A 40 24.71 15.16 -6.99
CA LYS A 40 25.39 14.03 -6.32
C LYS A 40 24.96 12.66 -6.85
N GLU A 41 24.32 12.59 -8.00
CA GLU A 41 23.66 11.40 -8.54
C GLU A 41 24.54 10.13 -8.50
N VAL A 42 25.80 10.23 -8.95
CA VAL A 42 26.74 9.08 -9.00
C VAL A 42 27.09 8.56 -7.60
N GLU A 43 27.30 9.46 -6.64
CA GLU A 43 27.61 9.12 -5.25
C GLU A 43 26.39 8.50 -4.57
N LEU A 44 25.22 9.12 -4.72
CA LEU A 44 23.96 8.65 -4.14
C LEU A 44 23.53 7.29 -4.72
N ALA A 45 23.74 7.05 -6.02
CA ALA A 45 23.50 5.75 -6.65
C ALA A 45 24.31 4.61 -6.03
N SER A 46 25.48 4.91 -5.43
CA SER A 46 26.34 3.90 -4.82
C SER A 46 25.94 3.52 -3.39
N ILE A 47 25.14 4.35 -2.71
CA ILE A 47 24.72 4.14 -1.31
C ILE A 47 23.23 3.85 -1.15
N CYS A 48 22.38 4.23 -2.12
CA CYS A 48 20.95 3.92 -2.10
C CYS A 48 20.73 2.49 -2.62
N THR A 49 20.46 1.53 -1.73
CA THR A 49 20.49 0.08 -2.07
C THR A 49 19.15 -0.53 -2.48
N MET A 50 18.01 0.17 -2.37
CA MET A 50 16.68 -0.37 -2.75
C MET A 50 15.81 0.55 -3.63
N ILE A 51 15.89 1.88 -3.45
CA ILE A 51 15.34 2.86 -4.40
C ILE A 51 16.55 3.56 -5.01
N SER A 52 16.69 3.54 -6.34
CA SER A 52 17.83 4.20 -6.96
C SER A 52 17.66 5.71 -6.95
N SER A 53 18.77 6.40 -7.15
CA SER A 53 18.74 7.85 -7.28
C SER A 53 17.90 8.33 -8.45
N ASN A 54 17.93 7.58 -9.53
CA ASN A 54 17.10 7.84 -10.69
C ASN A 54 15.59 7.70 -10.38
N ASP A 55 15.19 6.78 -9.51
CA ASP A 55 13.76 6.56 -9.18
C ASP A 55 13.19 7.73 -8.36
N LEU A 56 13.96 8.23 -7.39
CA LEU A 56 13.60 9.45 -6.64
C LEU A 56 13.52 10.67 -7.55
N LYS A 57 14.50 10.85 -8.44
CA LYS A 57 14.52 11.95 -9.40
C LYS A 57 13.30 11.93 -10.32
N LYS A 58 12.90 10.75 -10.81
CA LYS A 58 11.69 10.59 -11.62
C LYS A 58 10.45 10.98 -10.83
N ALA A 59 10.31 10.53 -9.58
CA ALA A 59 9.14 10.82 -8.75
C ALA A 59 8.90 12.33 -8.52
N LEU A 60 9.96 13.15 -8.60
CA LEU A 60 9.87 14.60 -8.50
C LEU A 60 9.38 15.29 -9.80
N ASN A 61 9.19 14.55 -10.89
CA ASN A 61 8.70 15.08 -12.15
C ASN A 61 7.20 14.85 -12.30
N GLU A 62 6.49 15.89 -12.72
CA GLU A 62 5.05 15.84 -12.98
C GLU A 62 4.68 14.73 -13.97
N GLY A 63 3.59 14.01 -13.70
CA GLY A 63 3.11 12.91 -14.53
C GLY A 63 3.87 11.58 -14.36
N THR A 64 4.82 11.50 -13.43
CA THR A 64 5.54 10.25 -13.15
C THR A 64 4.68 9.30 -12.32
N TRP A 65 4.60 8.04 -12.76
CA TRP A 65 4.01 6.95 -11.99
C TRP A 65 4.98 6.52 -10.89
N LEU A 66 4.49 6.45 -9.65
CA LEU A 66 5.25 5.88 -8.54
C LEU A 66 5.36 4.37 -8.73
N ASP A 67 6.52 3.78 -8.45
CA ASP A 67 6.69 2.34 -8.47
C ASP A 67 6.39 1.70 -7.09
N THR A 68 6.36 0.38 -7.05
CA THR A 68 6.07 -0.38 -5.81
C THR A 68 7.12 -0.21 -4.72
N ASN A 69 8.38 0.09 -5.07
CA ASN A 69 9.46 0.29 -4.10
C ASN A 69 9.34 1.65 -3.44
N LEU A 70 9.07 2.69 -4.22
CA LEU A 70 8.80 4.03 -3.69
C LEU A 70 7.57 4.04 -2.78
N MET A 71 6.51 3.34 -3.20
CA MET A 71 5.33 3.12 -2.36
C MET A 71 5.68 2.36 -1.07
N TYR A 72 6.52 1.32 -1.14
CA TYR A 72 6.95 0.58 0.04
C TYR A 72 7.60 1.49 1.08
N TYR A 73 8.57 2.31 0.68
CA TYR A 73 9.25 3.23 1.60
C TYR A 73 8.34 4.33 2.16
N TYR A 74 7.41 4.84 1.34
CA TYR A 74 6.40 5.78 1.84
C TYR A 74 5.57 5.17 2.98
N PHE A 75 5.13 3.92 2.82
CA PHE A 75 4.35 3.23 3.84
C PHE A 75 5.19 2.74 5.03
N GLU A 76 6.50 2.49 4.86
CA GLU A 76 7.41 2.25 5.99
C GLU A 76 7.45 3.45 6.94
N ILE A 77 7.60 4.67 6.40
CA ILE A 77 7.58 5.90 7.22
C ILE A 77 6.23 6.04 7.96
N MET A 78 5.12 5.71 7.30
CA MET A 78 3.80 5.75 7.93
C MET A 78 3.63 4.72 9.05
N ARG A 79 4.24 3.53 8.95
CA ARG A 79 4.20 2.51 10.01
C ARG A 79 4.81 3.00 11.30
N GLU A 80 5.98 3.65 11.21
CA GLU A 80 6.65 4.22 12.37
C GLU A 80 5.76 5.25 13.09
N GLY A 81 4.95 5.99 12.35
CA GLY A 81 4.01 6.99 12.89
C GLY A 81 2.65 6.45 13.34
N CYS A 82 2.30 5.19 13.02
CA CYS A 82 0.96 4.62 13.22
C CYS A 82 1.00 3.23 13.89
N PRO A 83 1.39 3.12 15.17
CA PRO A 83 1.64 1.83 15.83
C PRO A 83 0.40 0.96 16.02
N THR A 84 -0.81 1.54 15.91
CA THR A 84 -2.08 0.81 16.06
C THR A 84 -2.63 0.28 14.73
N ALA A 85 -1.95 0.58 13.62
CA ALA A 85 -2.34 0.16 12.29
C ALA A 85 -1.39 -0.92 11.76
N PHE A 86 -1.94 -2.00 11.25
CA PHE A 86 -1.22 -2.96 10.44
C PHE A 86 -1.19 -2.47 9.00
N ILE A 87 -0.03 -2.05 8.51
CA ILE A 87 0.15 -1.60 7.14
C ILE A 87 0.94 -2.66 6.38
N ALA A 88 0.31 -3.35 5.43
CA ALA A 88 0.98 -4.36 4.62
C ALA A 88 1.95 -3.73 3.60
N ASP A 89 2.96 -4.48 3.18
CA ASP A 89 3.86 -4.05 2.10
C ASP A 89 3.11 -3.97 0.77
N PRO A 90 3.29 -2.91 -0.04
CA PRO A 90 2.63 -2.80 -1.35
C PRO A 90 2.94 -3.96 -2.31
N SER A 91 4.12 -4.58 -2.16
CA SER A 91 4.53 -5.78 -2.91
C SER A 91 3.60 -6.98 -2.66
N ILE A 92 3.08 -7.11 -1.45
CA ILE A 92 2.18 -8.20 -1.02
C ILE A 92 0.90 -8.21 -1.82
N CYS A 93 0.36 -7.02 -2.07
CA CYS A 93 -0.87 -6.88 -2.82
C CYS A 93 -0.68 -7.04 -4.34
N SER A 94 0.57 -7.19 -4.80
CA SER A 94 0.89 -7.65 -6.15
C SER A 94 1.00 -9.18 -6.19
N TRP A 95 1.60 -9.80 -5.16
CA TRP A 95 1.97 -11.22 -5.13
C TRP A 95 0.81 -12.20 -4.89
N TRP A 96 -0.28 -11.80 -4.23
CA TRP A 96 -1.44 -12.69 -4.05
C TRP A 96 -2.08 -13.12 -5.37
N GLN A 97 -1.84 -12.38 -6.46
CA GLN A 97 -2.39 -12.70 -7.78
C GLN A 97 -1.82 -14.01 -8.34
N ASP A 98 -0.60 -14.38 -7.93
CA ASP A 98 0.08 -15.59 -8.39
C ASP A 98 -0.40 -16.85 -7.63
N GLY A 99 -1.12 -16.66 -6.52
CA GLY A 99 -1.72 -17.75 -5.74
C GLY A 99 -0.73 -18.76 -5.15
N SER A 100 0.57 -18.46 -5.20
CA SER A 100 1.62 -19.37 -4.74
C SER A 100 1.78 -19.30 -3.21
N ASN A 101 2.09 -20.43 -2.57
CA ASN A 101 2.37 -20.47 -1.13
C ASN A 101 3.53 -19.54 -0.75
N ALA A 102 4.53 -19.41 -1.63
CA ALA A 102 5.66 -18.50 -1.45
C ALA A 102 5.20 -17.03 -1.40
N SER A 103 4.23 -16.64 -2.24
CA SER A 103 3.62 -15.31 -2.22
C SER A 103 2.88 -15.03 -0.92
N VAL A 104 2.20 -16.03 -0.36
CA VAL A 104 1.47 -15.94 0.91
C VAL A 104 2.43 -15.87 2.11
N GLU A 105 3.51 -16.66 2.11
CA GLU A 105 4.55 -16.58 3.14
C GLU A 105 5.33 -15.27 3.07
N ALA A 106 5.61 -14.76 1.87
CA ALA A 106 6.23 -13.45 1.71
C ALA A 106 5.30 -12.33 2.19
N ALA A 107 3.98 -12.53 2.08
CA ALA A 107 2.96 -11.61 2.54
C ALA A 107 2.79 -11.57 4.06
N PHE A 108 2.53 -12.73 4.64
CA PHE A 108 2.14 -12.84 6.04
C PHE A 108 3.26 -13.35 6.93
N GLY A 109 4.46 -13.48 6.36
CA GLY A 109 5.60 -14.08 7.01
C GLY A 109 5.52 -15.61 7.04
N LYS A 110 6.68 -16.25 7.21
CA LYS A 110 6.74 -17.71 7.42
C LYS A 110 5.84 -18.09 8.60
N HIS A 111 4.98 -19.09 8.39
CA HIS A 111 3.95 -19.53 9.35
C HIS A 111 2.90 -18.47 9.73
N GLY A 112 2.77 -17.38 8.98
CA GLY A 112 1.73 -16.37 9.19
C GLY A 112 1.91 -15.51 10.44
N HIS A 113 3.13 -15.26 10.91
CA HIS A 113 3.34 -14.43 12.12
C HIS A 113 2.75 -13.02 11.99
N ARG A 114 2.81 -12.41 10.80
CA ARG A 114 2.20 -11.10 10.53
C ARG A 114 0.66 -11.15 10.53
N VAL A 115 0.06 -12.35 10.43
CA VAL A 115 -1.40 -12.51 10.63
C VAL A 115 -1.78 -12.23 12.08
N TRP A 116 -0.92 -12.57 13.04
CA TRP A 116 -1.17 -12.27 14.46
C TRP A 116 -1.06 -10.77 14.73
N GLU A 117 -0.03 -10.12 14.20
CA GLU A 117 0.13 -8.65 14.25
C GLU A 117 -1.09 -7.95 13.64
N ALA A 118 -1.58 -8.42 12.48
CA ALA A 118 -2.78 -7.90 11.86
C ALA A 118 -4.04 -8.11 12.73
N ARG A 119 -4.14 -9.22 13.48
CA ARG A 119 -5.29 -9.47 14.37
C ARG A 119 -5.31 -8.59 15.61
N GLU A 120 -4.15 -8.14 16.07
CA GLU A 120 -4.02 -7.25 17.22
C GLU A 120 -4.19 -5.77 16.83
N ALA A 121 -4.12 -5.44 15.54
CA ALA A 121 -4.31 -4.09 15.05
C ALA A 121 -5.78 -3.67 15.00
N HIS A 122 -6.04 -2.39 15.27
CA HIS A 122 -7.38 -1.80 15.15
C HIS A 122 -7.73 -1.48 13.69
N THR A 123 -6.72 -1.15 12.89
CA THR A 123 -6.85 -0.77 11.48
C THR A 123 -5.90 -1.59 10.64
N LEU A 124 -6.40 -2.08 9.52
CA LEU A 124 -5.63 -2.80 8.49
C LEU A 124 -5.54 -1.92 7.25
N VAL A 125 -4.35 -1.78 6.68
CA VAL A 125 -4.11 -0.95 5.49
C VAL A 125 -3.39 -1.77 4.45
N PHE A 126 -3.99 -1.88 3.26
CA PHE A 126 -3.45 -2.64 2.14
C PHE A 126 -3.41 -1.79 0.88
N VAL A 127 -2.24 -1.70 0.26
CA VAL A 127 -2.01 -0.96 -0.98
C VAL A 127 -2.08 -1.92 -2.15
N VAL A 128 -3.24 -2.01 -2.81
CA VAL A 128 -3.49 -2.96 -3.91
C VAL A 128 -3.07 -2.37 -5.25
N HIS A 129 -2.11 -3.04 -5.90
CA HIS A 129 -1.63 -2.68 -7.23
C HIS A 129 -2.23 -3.59 -8.31
N TYR A 130 -2.91 -3.00 -9.29
CA TYR A 130 -3.47 -3.72 -10.43
C TYR A 130 -3.46 -2.84 -11.69
N ARG A 131 -2.97 -3.40 -12.81
CA ARG A 131 -2.90 -2.71 -14.12
C ARG A 131 -2.27 -1.30 -14.05
N ASN A 132 -1.13 -1.19 -13.38
CA ASN A 132 -0.39 0.07 -13.17
C ASN A 132 -1.14 1.08 -12.30
N HIS A 133 -2.17 0.67 -11.56
CA HIS A 133 -2.93 1.55 -10.68
C HIS A 133 -2.87 1.07 -9.24
N PHE A 134 -2.63 2.00 -8.32
CA PHE A 134 -2.66 1.73 -6.88
C PHE A 134 -4.01 2.13 -6.31
N THR A 135 -4.55 1.26 -5.47
CA THR A 135 -5.75 1.50 -4.68
C THR A 135 -5.47 1.19 -3.23
N LEU A 136 -6.23 1.80 -2.32
CA LEU A 136 -6.06 1.59 -0.90
C LEU A 136 -7.30 0.87 -0.36
N VAL A 137 -7.06 -0.21 0.39
CA VAL A 137 -8.09 -0.96 1.09
C VAL A 137 -7.84 -0.85 2.58
N VAL A 138 -8.84 -0.36 3.31
CA VAL A 138 -8.74 -0.13 4.75
C VAL A 138 -9.77 -0.99 5.47
N GLY A 139 -9.33 -1.77 6.45
CA GLY A 139 -10.18 -2.60 7.30
C GLY A 139 -10.22 -2.05 8.72
N TYR A 140 -11.42 -1.83 9.26
CA TYR A 140 -11.63 -1.46 10.65
C TYR A 140 -12.08 -2.70 11.42
N VAL A 141 -11.15 -3.28 12.19
CA VAL A 141 -11.33 -4.61 12.80
C VAL A 141 -12.49 -4.59 13.79
N ASP A 142 -12.55 -3.58 14.65
CA ASP A 142 -13.58 -3.43 15.69
C ASP A 142 -14.98 -3.20 15.10
N GLU A 143 -15.05 -2.41 14.02
CA GLU A 143 -16.29 -2.07 13.34
C GLU A 143 -16.76 -3.16 12.36
N LYS A 144 -15.89 -4.14 12.06
CA LYS A 144 -16.11 -5.17 11.03
C LYS A 144 -16.47 -4.57 9.67
N ARG A 145 -15.77 -3.48 9.33
CA ARG A 145 -16.03 -2.65 8.15
C ARG A 145 -14.79 -2.59 7.28
N TRP A 146 -15.02 -2.48 5.98
CA TRP A 146 -13.97 -2.30 4.99
C TRP A 146 -14.31 -1.13 4.09
N GLU A 147 -13.30 -0.37 3.72
CA GLU A 147 -13.40 0.78 2.82
C GLU A 147 -12.42 0.62 1.66
N PHE A 148 -12.85 1.09 0.50
CA PHE A 148 -12.10 1.03 -0.74
C PHE A 148 -11.92 2.44 -1.29
N TYR A 149 -10.67 2.87 -1.36
CA TYR A 149 -10.27 4.17 -1.85
C TYR A 149 -9.61 4.03 -3.21
N ASN A 150 -10.17 4.76 -4.17
CA ASN A 150 -9.74 4.72 -5.56
C ASN A 150 -9.87 6.10 -6.20
N SER A 151 -8.77 6.59 -6.75
CA SER A 151 -8.73 7.87 -7.47
C SER A 151 -9.21 7.78 -8.91
N LEU A 152 -9.34 6.57 -9.49
CA LEU A 152 -9.89 6.36 -10.82
C LEU A 152 -11.40 6.08 -10.75
N ALA A 153 -12.21 7.11 -11.00
CA ALA A 153 -13.66 7.01 -10.99
C ALA A 153 -14.17 5.92 -11.97
N GLY A 154 -15.02 5.02 -11.48
CA GLY A 154 -15.67 4.00 -12.30
C GLY A 154 -14.82 2.76 -12.62
N ASP A 155 -13.61 2.63 -12.06
CA ASP A 155 -12.78 1.41 -12.25
C ASP A 155 -13.32 0.21 -11.44
N ARG A 156 -14.31 -0.46 -12.04
CA ARG A 156 -14.93 -1.68 -11.51
C ARG A 156 -13.99 -2.89 -11.50
N LEU A 157 -12.95 -2.89 -12.34
CA LEU A 157 -12.04 -4.04 -12.44
C LEU A 157 -11.14 -4.10 -11.21
N THR A 158 -10.56 -2.96 -10.82
CA THR A 158 -9.73 -2.88 -9.62
C THR A 158 -10.56 -3.08 -8.36
N GLN A 159 -11.79 -2.54 -8.31
CA GLN A 159 -12.72 -2.81 -7.21
C GLN A 159 -13.01 -4.31 -7.02
N ASN A 160 -13.38 -5.01 -8.09
CA ASN A 160 -13.62 -6.47 -8.03
C ASN A 160 -12.37 -7.24 -7.59
N LYS A 161 -11.17 -6.74 -7.92
CA LYS A 161 -9.90 -7.35 -7.49
C LYS A 161 -9.63 -7.10 -6.01
N ALA A 162 -9.88 -5.90 -5.52
CA ALA A 162 -9.79 -5.58 -4.09
C ALA A 162 -10.76 -6.44 -3.26
N GLU A 163 -12.00 -6.66 -3.73
CA GLU A 163 -12.99 -7.51 -3.03
C GLU A 163 -12.48 -8.96 -2.87
N LYS A 164 -11.85 -9.50 -3.92
CA LYS A 164 -11.23 -10.83 -3.89
C LYS A 164 -10.07 -10.88 -2.91
N PHE A 165 -9.22 -9.86 -2.91
CA PHE A 165 -8.11 -9.75 -1.97
C PHE A 165 -8.62 -9.74 -0.52
N VAL A 166 -9.59 -8.89 -0.17
CA VAL A 166 -10.17 -8.87 1.18
C VAL A 166 -10.80 -10.20 1.57
N SER A 167 -11.49 -10.86 0.64
CA SER A 167 -12.05 -12.19 0.88
C SER A 167 -10.97 -13.23 1.23
N MET A 168 -9.81 -13.17 0.57
CA MET A 168 -8.65 -14.02 0.90
C MET A 168 -8.07 -13.68 2.27
N VAL A 169 -7.88 -12.40 2.57
CA VAL A 169 -7.33 -11.95 3.86
C VAL A 169 -8.28 -12.29 5.01
N TRP A 170 -9.59 -12.26 4.82
CA TRP A 170 -10.56 -12.39 5.90
C TRP A 170 -11.18 -13.79 6.05
N ASP A 171 -11.09 -14.69 5.06
CA ASP A 171 -11.57 -16.07 5.24
C ASP A 171 -10.56 -16.90 6.04
N PRO A 172 -10.90 -17.35 7.27
CA PRO A 172 -10.00 -18.18 8.06
C PRO A 172 -9.65 -19.48 7.33
N LYS A 173 -10.52 -20.01 6.48
CA LYS A 173 -10.24 -21.25 5.74
C LYS A 173 -9.17 -21.07 4.66
N LEU A 174 -9.06 -19.88 4.07
CA LEU A 174 -8.03 -19.55 3.09
C LEU A 174 -6.70 -19.20 3.76
N GLN A 175 -6.73 -18.58 4.95
CA GLN A 175 -5.51 -18.32 5.74
C GLN A 175 -4.79 -19.61 6.20
N PHE A 176 -5.53 -20.70 6.46
CA PHE A 176 -4.97 -21.96 6.99
C PHE A 176 -4.79 -23.08 5.96
N GLN A 177 -5.21 -22.91 4.71
CA GLN A 177 -4.91 -23.89 3.64
C GLN A 177 -3.47 -23.81 3.13
N TYR A 178 -2.78 -22.70 3.39
CA TYR A 178 -1.40 -22.46 2.95
C TYR A 178 -0.35 -22.64 4.06
N ILE A 179 -0.78 -23.03 5.27
CA ILE A 179 0.07 -23.36 6.41
C ILE A 179 -0.20 -24.82 6.79
N VAL A 180 0.25 -25.75 5.94
CA VAL A 180 0.45 -27.17 6.27
C VAL A 180 1.80 -27.59 5.74
#